data_AF-A0A191WCT4-F1
#
_entry.id   AF-A0A191WCT4-F1
#
_cell.length_a   1.000
_cell.length_b   1.000
_cell.length_c   1.000
_cell.angle_alpha   90.00
_cell.angle_beta   90.00
_cell.angle_gamma   90.00
#
_symmetry.space_group_name_H-M   'P 1'
#
loop_
_entity.id
_entity.type
_entity.pdbx_description
1 polymer ?
#
loop_
_entity_poly.entity_id
_entity_poly.type
_entity_poly.pdbx_seq_one_letter_code
_entity_poly.pdbx_strand_id
1 'polypeptide(L)'
;MTGTGSADDPWQLTTAPGTSAYTMHRDEAADPPALVCQVGSTTLKYRLSAVDDLAAWLREQADWVDLGAADEQKAAQPGTVEAWGRDEANPVGGWYGLRKGYRGRFGMYLPPLLEALGLAELTHEKRNNRIRAI
;
A
#
# COMPACT_ATOMS: atom_id res chain seq x y z
N MET A 1 -4.81 3.68 14.97
CA MET A 1 -4.79 4.71 13.92
C MET A 1 -5.61 5.91 14.38
N THR A 2 -5.18 7.13 14.03
CA THR A 2 -5.98 8.36 14.20
C THR A 2 -6.32 8.93 12.82
N GLY A 3 -7.43 9.67 12.74
CA GLY A 3 -7.93 10.28 11.50
C GLY A 3 -9.01 9.47 10.80
N THR A 4 -9.81 10.15 9.98
CA THR A 4 -10.93 9.57 9.20
C THR A 4 -10.52 9.13 7.79
N GLY A 5 -9.36 9.59 7.32
CA GLY A 5 -8.87 9.32 5.97
C GLY A 5 -9.41 10.29 4.92
N SER A 6 -9.92 11.44 5.35
CA SER A 6 -10.23 12.57 4.49
C SER A 6 -9.00 13.45 4.30
N ALA A 7 -9.03 14.37 3.33
CA ALA A 7 -7.92 15.30 3.10
C ALA A 7 -7.63 16.21 4.33
N ASP A 8 -8.69 16.64 5.03
CA ASP A 8 -8.58 17.50 6.20
C ASP A 8 -8.20 16.73 7.48
N ASP A 9 -8.48 15.43 7.51
CA ASP A 9 -8.19 14.55 8.64
C ASP A 9 -7.62 13.20 8.14
N PRO A 10 -6.37 13.22 7.65
CA PRO A 10 -5.75 12.05 7.06
C PRO A 10 -5.42 11.02 8.15
N TRP A 11 -5.38 9.75 7.74
CA TRP A 11 -4.87 8.69 8.62
C TRP A 11 -3.40 8.93 8.95
N GLN A 12 -3.05 8.79 10.22
CA GLN A 12 -1.67 8.75 10.67
C GLN A 12 -1.21 7.30 10.80
N LEU A 13 -0.15 6.96 10.06
CA LEU A 13 0.35 5.60 9.90
C LEU A 13 1.87 5.54 10.12
N THR A 14 2.36 4.34 10.38
CA THR A 14 3.79 4.03 10.42
C THR A 14 4.08 2.85 9.51
N THR A 15 5.26 2.82 8.90
CA THR A 15 5.70 1.65 8.12
C THR A 15 5.71 0.39 9.00
N ALA A 16 5.68 -0.80 8.40
CA ALA A 16 5.60 -2.06 9.14
C ALA A 16 6.65 -2.20 10.27
N PRO A 17 7.94 -1.82 10.10
CA PRO A 17 8.90 -1.84 11.21
C PRO A 17 8.68 -0.78 12.31
N GLY A 18 7.71 0.13 12.15
CA GLY A 18 7.43 1.24 13.08
C GLY A 18 8.42 2.41 13.00
N THR A 19 9.32 2.43 12.01
CA THR A 19 10.46 3.37 11.98
C THR A 19 10.18 4.69 11.26
N SER A 20 9.19 4.74 10.38
CA SER A 20 8.87 5.92 9.58
C SER A 20 7.38 6.23 9.63
N ALA A 21 7.03 7.45 10.02
CA ALA A 21 5.66 7.95 10.00
C ALA A 21 5.29 8.53 8.63
N TYR A 22 4.02 8.39 8.27
CA TYR A 22 3.44 8.96 7.07
C TYR A 22 1.93 9.18 7.26
N THR A 23 1.31 9.89 6.32
CA THR A 23 -0.14 10.06 6.33
C THR A 23 -0.75 9.56 5.02
N MET A 24 -2.01 9.14 5.10
CA MET A 24 -2.80 8.76 3.92
C MET A 24 -4.20 9.34 3.98
N HIS A 25 -4.74 9.72 2.83
CA HIS A 25 -6.16 10.06 2.69
C HIS A 25 -6.69 9.65 1.33
N ARG A 26 -8.01 9.49 1.26
CA ARG A 26 -8.74 9.27 0.02
C ARG A 26 -8.97 10.62 -0.67
N ASP A 27 -8.75 10.61 -1.98
CA ASP A 27 -9.08 11.69 -2.91
C ASP A 27 -10.02 11.10 -3.96
N GLU A 28 -11.30 11.03 -3.61
CA GLU A 28 -12.36 10.44 -4.46
C GLU A 28 -12.67 11.31 -5.69
N ALA A 29 -12.32 12.60 -5.64
CA ALA A 29 -12.54 13.55 -6.73
C ALA A 29 -11.42 13.52 -7.78
N ALA A 30 -10.29 12.86 -7.51
CA ALA A 30 -9.24 12.65 -8.50
C ALA A 30 -9.70 11.74 -9.65
N ASP A 31 -9.05 11.87 -10.81
CA ASP A 31 -9.26 11.00 -11.96
C ASP A 31 -7.93 10.32 -12.37
N PRO A 32 -7.76 9.01 -12.10
CA PRO A 32 -8.68 8.14 -11.37
C PRO A 32 -8.72 8.48 -9.86
N PRO A 33 -9.75 8.02 -9.11
CA PRO A 33 -9.81 8.16 -7.67
C PRO A 33 -8.52 7.64 -7.01
N ALA A 34 -7.99 8.41 -6.06
CA ALA A 34 -6.64 8.20 -5.55
C ALA A 34 -6.61 8.01 -4.04
N LEU A 35 -5.63 7.24 -3.59
CA LEU A 35 -5.11 7.23 -2.25
C LEU A 35 -3.83 8.05 -2.23
N VAL A 36 -3.84 9.18 -1.53
CA VAL A 36 -2.71 10.09 -1.42
C VAL A 36 -1.88 9.69 -0.21
N CYS A 37 -0.60 9.39 -0.42
CA CYS A 37 0.36 9.03 0.62
C CYS A 37 1.42 10.13 0.76
N GLN A 38 1.50 10.77 1.92
CA GLN A 38 2.44 11.84 2.20
C GLN A 38 3.52 11.39 3.19
N VAL A 39 4.78 11.47 2.75
CA VAL A 39 5.98 11.07 3.51
C VAL A 39 7.00 12.22 3.48
N GLY A 40 7.11 12.96 4.58
CA GLY A 40 7.93 14.19 4.59
C GLY A 40 7.46 15.17 3.53
N SER A 41 8.32 15.56 2.59
CA SER A 41 7.98 16.41 1.44
C SER A 41 7.52 15.64 0.19
N THR A 42 7.55 14.29 0.24
CA THR A 42 7.24 13.44 -0.91
C THR A 42 5.79 12.99 -0.86
N THR A 43 5.09 13.15 -1.98
CA THR A 43 3.73 12.63 -2.18
C THR A 43 3.75 11.49 -3.20
N LEU A 44 3.31 10.30 -2.78
CA LEU A 44 2.96 9.19 -3.66
C LEU A 44 1.45 9.15 -3.83
N LYS A 45 0.98 8.64 -4.98
CA LYS A 45 -0.45 8.43 -5.22
C LYS A 45 -0.66 7.03 -5.77
N TYR A 46 -1.60 6.32 -5.17
CA TYR A 46 -2.05 5.00 -5.63
C TYR A 46 -3.51 5.12 -6.09
N ARG A 47 -3.99 4.23 -6.96
CA ARG A 47 -5.44 4.14 -7.22
C ARG A 47 -6.14 3.79 -5.92
N LEU A 48 -7.29 4.41 -5.67
CA LEU A 48 -8.04 4.20 -4.44
C LEU A 48 -8.52 2.74 -4.29
N SER A 49 -8.85 2.08 -5.41
CA SER A 49 -9.28 0.67 -5.43
C SER A 49 -8.22 -0.30 -4.89
N ALA A 50 -6.95 0.13 -4.79
CA ALA A 50 -5.87 -0.70 -4.27
C ALA A 50 -6.15 -1.29 -2.89
N VAL A 51 -6.93 -0.59 -2.06
CA VAL A 51 -7.28 -1.07 -0.72
C VAL A 51 -8.12 -2.34 -0.80
N ASP A 52 -9.20 -2.31 -1.58
CA ASP A 52 -10.13 -3.42 -1.71
C ASP A 52 -9.53 -4.55 -2.54
N ASP A 53 -8.85 -4.20 -3.64
CA ASP A 53 -8.21 -5.17 -4.52
C ASP A 53 -7.11 -5.96 -3.80
N LEU A 54 -6.27 -5.28 -3.00
CA LEU A 54 -5.22 -5.95 -2.24
C LEU A 54 -5.82 -6.86 -1.17
N ALA A 55 -6.87 -6.39 -0.47
CA ALA A 55 -7.55 -7.20 0.53
C ALA A 55 -8.20 -8.45 -0.10
N ALA A 56 -8.81 -8.33 -1.28
CA ALA A 56 -9.35 -9.46 -2.02
C ALA A 56 -8.25 -10.45 -2.43
N TRP A 57 -7.18 -9.97 -3.05
CA TRP A 57 -6.06 -10.81 -3.47
C TRP A 57 -5.38 -11.54 -2.30
N LEU A 58 -5.21 -10.90 -1.14
CA LEU A 58 -4.65 -11.53 0.05
C LEU A 58 -5.52 -12.68 0.58
N ARG A 59 -6.85 -12.60 0.46
CA ARG A 59 -7.75 -13.72 0.83
C ARG A 59 -7.55 -14.93 -0.06
N GLU A 60 -7.22 -14.71 -1.34
CA GLU A 60 -6.91 -15.80 -2.27
C GLU A 60 -5.58 -16.48 -1.96
N GLN A 61 -4.62 -15.76 -1.37
CA GLN A 61 -3.33 -16.34 -0.98
C GLN A 61 -3.43 -17.29 0.22
N ALA A 62 -4.44 -17.09 1.09
CA ALA A 62 -4.74 -17.89 2.30
C ALA A 62 -3.58 -18.08 3.31
N ASP A 63 -2.43 -17.45 3.09
CA ASP A 63 -1.23 -17.49 3.93
C ASP A 63 -0.52 -16.11 3.93
N TRP A 64 0.54 -16.00 4.71
CA TRP A 64 1.39 -14.82 4.80
C TRP A 64 2.16 -14.55 3.50
N VAL A 65 2.07 -13.31 3.04
CA VAL A 65 2.75 -12.79 1.86
C VAL A 65 3.83 -11.79 2.26
N ASP A 66 5.03 -11.92 1.70
CA ASP A 66 6.11 -10.96 1.86
C ASP A 66 5.76 -9.58 1.28
N LEU A 67 6.12 -8.51 2.00
CA LEU A 67 5.83 -7.15 1.52
C LEU A 67 6.61 -6.77 0.26
N GLY A 68 7.89 -7.18 0.17
CA GLY A 68 8.74 -6.99 -1.02
C GLY A 68 9.01 -5.55 -1.44
N ALA A 69 8.81 -4.58 -0.54
CA ALA A 69 8.88 -3.15 -0.84
C ALA A 69 10.09 -2.74 -1.69
N ALA A 70 9.83 -2.13 -2.85
CA ALA A 70 10.86 -1.77 -3.82
C ALA A 70 10.53 -0.46 -4.54
N ASP A 71 11.57 0.29 -4.87
CA ASP A 71 11.46 1.47 -5.75
C ASP A 71 10.97 1.06 -7.15
N GLU A 72 10.41 2.00 -7.92
CA GLU A 72 9.93 1.71 -9.28
C GLU A 72 11.04 1.26 -10.23
N GLN A 73 12.28 1.71 -10.00
CA GLN A 73 13.43 1.37 -10.84
C GLN A 73 14.01 -0.01 -10.52
N LYS A 74 13.60 -0.62 -9.41
CA LYS A 74 14.07 -1.93 -8.97
C LYS A 74 13.04 -2.99 -9.33
N ALA A 75 13.52 -4.15 -9.78
CA ALA A 75 12.66 -5.31 -9.91
C ALA A 75 12.06 -5.67 -8.54
N ALA A 76 10.75 -5.86 -8.49
CA ALA A 76 10.10 -6.41 -7.31
C ALA A 76 10.37 -7.91 -7.24
N GLN A 77 10.54 -8.41 -6.02
CA GLN A 77 10.67 -9.85 -5.80
C GLN A 77 9.34 -10.54 -6.16
N PRO A 78 9.33 -11.58 -7.01
CA PRO A 78 8.11 -12.31 -7.34
C PRO A 78 7.40 -12.86 -6.10
N GLY A 79 6.07 -12.92 -6.14
CA GLY A 79 5.25 -13.44 -5.04
C GLY A 79 5.10 -12.48 -3.85
N THR A 80 5.46 -11.21 -4.00
CA THR A 80 5.32 -10.20 -2.94
C THR A 80 4.19 -9.21 -3.23
N VAL A 81 3.73 -8.51 -2.20
CA VAL A 81 2.74 -7.42 -2.32
C VAL A 81 3.21 -6.36 -3.31
N GLU A 82 4.49 -5.99 -3.26
CA GLU A 82 5.07 -5.01 -4.19
C GLU A 82 5.06 -5.50 -5.64
N ALA A 83 5.30 -6.79 -5.88
CA ALA A 83 5.24 -7.36 -7.23
C ALA A 83 3.80 -7.38 -7.74
N TRP A 84 2.84 -7.80 -6.91
CA TRP A 84 1.42 -7.79 -7.28
C TRP A 84 0.92 -6.37 -7.59
N GLY A 85 1.31 -5.37 -6.81
CA GLY A 85 0.90 -3.98 -6.99
C GLY A 85 1.37 -3.30 -8.29
N ARG A 86 2.22 -3.98 -9.07
CA ARG A 86 2.73 -3.53 -10.37
C ARG A 86 2.54 -4.56 -11.50
N ASP A 87 1.83 -5.65 -11.23
CA ASP A 87 1.61 -6.77 -12.15
C ASP A 87 0.58 -6.41 -13.24
N GLU A 88 0.83 -6.80 -14.48
CA GLU A 88 -0.12 -6.62 -15.59
C GLU A 88 -1.37 -7.50 -15.46
N ALA A 89 -1.31 -8.57 -14.67
CA ALA A 89 -2.44 -9.45 -14.40
C ALA A 89 -3.32 -8.97 -13.23
N ASN A 90 -2.94 -7.92 -12.51
CA ASN A 90 -3.77 -7.38 -11.43
C ASN A 90 -5.03 -6.65 -11.99
N PRO A 91 -6.04 -6.34 -11.16
CA PRO A 91 -7.30 -5.75 -11.62
C PRO A 91 -7.18 -4.44 -12.42
N VAL A 92 -6.07 -3.70 -12.27
CA VAL A 92 -5.84 -2.42 -12.96
C VAL A 92 -4.89 -2.52 -14.14
N GLY A 93 -4.42 -3.73 -14.47
CA GLY A 93 -3.57 -4.00 -15.63
C GLY A 93 -2.16 -3.41 -15.52
N GLY A 94 -1.59 -3.33 -14.31
CA GLY A 94 -0.24 -2.83 -14.10
C GLY A 94 -0.06 -2.07 -12.79
N TRP A 95 0.44 -0.84 -12.86
CA TRP A 95 0.79 -0.09 -11.66
C TRP A 95 -0.44 0.51 -10.97
N TYR A 96 -0.63 0.17 -9.69
CA TYR A 96 -1.49 0.96 -8.81
C TYR A 96 -0.92 2.36 -8.55
N GLY A 97 0.41 2.51 -8.56
CA GLY A 97 1.07 3.80 -8.45
C GLY A 97 0.82 4.70 -9.67
N LEU A 98 0.30 5.90 -9.45
CA LEU A 98 -0.19 6.78 -10.51
C LEU A 98 0.91 7.65 -11.13
N ARG A 99 1.88 8.11 -10.33
CA ARG A 99 2.89 9.09 -10.76
C ARG A 99 4.21 8.42 -11.13
N LYS A 100 4.64 8.54 -12.39
CA LYS A 100 5.99 8.13 -12.84
C LYS A 100 7.07 8.83 -11.98
N GLY A 101 8.10 8.10 -11.57
CA GLY A 101 9.07 8.51 -10.56
C GLY A 101 8.69 8.09 -9.13
N TYR A 102 7.43 7.71 -8.91
CA TYR A 102 6.83 7.44 -7.60
C TYR A 102 5.76 6.33 -7.66
N ARG A 103 5.90 5.35 -8.56
CA ARG A 103 4.89 4.28 -8.70
C ARG A 103 5.11 3.09 -7.75
N GLY A 104 6.35 2.88 -7.32
CA GLY A 104 6.71 1.78 -6.41
C GLY A 104 6.41 2.06 -4.94
N ARG A 105 7.09 1.32 -4.07
CA ARG A 105 6.93 1.34 -2.61
C ARG A 105 5.49 1.01 -2.18
N PHE A 106 4.75 0.33 -3.04
CA PHE A 106 3.40 -0.12 -2.78
C PHE A 106 3.36 -1.05 -1.56
N GLY A 107 4.27 -2.04 -1.51
CA GLY A 107 4.44 -2.95 -0.39
C GLY A 107 5.02 -2.28 0.87
N MET A 108 5.45 -1.01 0.80
CA MET A 108 5.90 -0.27 1.98
C MET A 108 4.74 0.42 2.69
N TYR A 109 3.82 1.04 1.94
CA TYR A 109 2.86 1.99 2.48
C TYR A 109 1.42 1.48 2.50
N LEU A 110 1.05 0.54 1.62
CA LEU A 110 -0.32 0.04 1.61
C LEU A 110 -0.61 -1.00 2.72
N PRO A 111 0.31 -1.94 3.05
CA PRO A 111 0.05 -2.94 4.09
C PRO A 111 -0.34 -2.36 5.46
N PRO A 112 0.33 -1.32 6.01
CA PRO A 112 -0.08 -0.75 7.30
C PRO A 112 -1.44 -0.06 7.24
N LEU A 113 -1.87 0.44 6.07
CA LEU A 113 -3.24 0.95 5.91
C LEU A 113 -4.26 -0.19 6.01
N LEU A 114 -4.03 -1.32 5.34
CA LEU A 114 -4.96 -2.46 5.41
C LEU A 114 -5.10 -2.99 6.85
N GLU A 115 -4.01 -3.08 7.59
CA GLU A 115 -4.04 -3.42 9.00
C GLU A 115 -4.87 -2.41 9.81
N ALA A 116 -4.60 -1.11 9.61
CA ALA A 116 -5.30 -0.07 10.34
C ALA A 116 -6.80 0.02 10.04
N LEU A 117 -7.21 -0.44 8.85
CA LEU A 117 -8.62 -0.60 8.44
C LEU A 117 -9.24 -1.93 8.89
N GLY A 118 -8.49 -2.81 9.54
CA GLY A 118 -8.98 -4.12 10.00
C GLY A 118 -9.22 -5.12 8.86
N LEU A 119 -8.52 -4.97 7.74
CA LEU A 119 -8.66 -5.85 6.56
C LEU A 119 -7.60 -6.96 6.52
N ALA A 120 -6.51 -6.80 7.26
CA ALA A 120 -5.36 -7.70 7.24
C ALA A 120 -4.62 -7.69 8.59
N GLU A 121 -3.84 -8.74 8.84
CA GLU A 121 -2.83 -8.78 9.89
C GLU A 121 -1.45 -8.51 9.29
N LEU A 122 -0.60 -7.75 9.99
CA LEU A 122 0.73 -7.37 9.56
C LEU A 122 1.76 -7.73 10.64
N THR A 123 2.93 -8.23 10.23
CA THR A 123 4.05 -8.40 11.16
C THR A 123 4.81 -7.08 11.34
N HIS A 124 5.38 -6.87 12.53
CA HIS A 124 6.15 -5.66 12.89
C HIS A 124 7.59 -5.97 13.32
N GLU A 125 8.30 -6.69 12.47
CA GLU A 125 9.71 -7.02 12.60
C GLU A 125 10.61 -5.92 12.03
N LYS A 126 11.91 -5.97 12.39
CA LYS A 126 12.92 -5.04 11.85
C LYS A 126 13.09 -5.15 10.32
N ARG A 127 12.78 -6.32 9.73
CA ARG A 127 12.90 -6.62 8.29
C ARG A 127 12.05 -7.82 7.92
N ASN A 128 11.82 -8.03 6.62
CA ASN A 128 11.08 -9.17 6.05
C ASN A 128 9.68 -9.31 6.65
N ASN A 129 8.98 -8.18 6.76
CA ASN A 129 7.60 -8.18 7.22
C ASN A 129 6.69 -8.86 6.20
N ARG A 130 5.58 -9.39 6.72
CA ARG A 130 4.58 -10.13 5.97
C ARG A 130 3.19 -9.65 6.34
N ILE A 131 2.26 -9.82 5.42
CA ILE A 131 0.84 -9.49 5.58
C ILE A 131 -0.02 -10.70 5.21
N ARG A 132 -1.17 -10.88 5.85
CA ARG A 132 -2.22 -11.81 5.42
C ARG A 132 -3.60 -11.20 5.61
N ALA A 133 -4.59 -11.65 4.86
CA ALA A 133 -5.97 -11.20 5.07
C ALA A 133 -6.57 -11.75 6.38
N ILE A 134 -7.57 -11.04 6.91
CA ILE A 134 -8.48 -11.48 7.98
C ILE A 134 -9.70 -12.17 7.37
#